data_AF-A0AAN7PA02-F1
#
_entry.id   AF-A0AAN7PA02-F1
#
_cell.length_a   1.000
_cell.length_b   1.000
_cell.length_c   1.000
_cell.angle_alpha   90.00
_cell.angle_beta   90.00
_cell.angle_gamma   90.00
#
_symmetry.space_group_name_H-M   'P 1'
#
loop_
_entity.id
_entity.type
_entity.pdbx_description
1 polymer ?
#
loop_
_entity_poly.entity_id
_entity_poly.type
_entity_poly.pdbx_seq_one_letter_code
_entity_poly.pdbx_strand_id
1 'polypeptide(L)'
;MCYEQLNTIVPMGKLNYQQHQSFLISKVCHICKQPFNNDQVRVRDHNHQTGMFRGAAHQTCNLNYKDEHCIPVVFHNMSGYDAHFIIKKLTTLFEGNVKLLPINKEKYISFTKSIPNTNISLRFIDSFRFMSQSLDRLSSNLLDDQKKITKFYCNTEEEFRLLNKKGIFPYDYVDSWIKLEETCLPRKEDFYSQLNDENISDEDYAHAVNVWKVFGIRNIGEYSDLYLKTDVLLLADVFETFRETCLKTYTLDPLHYYTAPGLTFDAMLKTTNISLELLTDIDMVMFVEQGIRGGVSQCSNRYAKANNKYMKNGIDSTKDSTYLMYFDVNNLYGAAMSQYLPYGNFEFMENFDVKEILNTPDDFFVGYIVECDLTYPIQLHNLHSDLPLAPEHMVPPTSKTKLKNCY
;
A
#
# COMPACT_ATOMS: atom_id res chain seq x y z
N MET A 1 -19.88 -13.37 -18.31
CA MET A 1 -19.46 -13.19 -19.73
C MET A 1 -19.14 -14.55 -20.31
N CYS A 2 -19.60 -14.85 -21.53
CA CYS A 2 -19.26 -16.11 -22.19
C CYS A 2 -17.84 -16.07 -22.77
N TYR A 3 -17.17 -17.22 -22.77
CA TYR A 3 -15.80 -17.47 -23.22
C TYR A 3 -15.46 -16.88 -24.61
N GLU A 4 -16.42 -16.87 -25.54
CA GLU A 4 -16.24 -16.33 -26.91
C GLU A 4 -16.14 -14.80 -26.98
N GLN A 5 -16.73 -14.08 -26.02
CA GLN A 5 -16.72 -12.60 -26.01
C GLN A 5 -15.35 -12.02 -25.62
N LEU A 6 -14.48 -12.83 -25.00
CA LEU A 6 -13.22 -12.36 -24.42
C LEU A 6 -12.01 -12.48 -25.35
N ASN A 7 -12.15 -13.22 -26.45
CA ASN A 7 -11.10 -13.45 -27.45
C ASN A 7 -11.37 -12.74 -28.79
N THR A 8 -12.51 -12.07 -28.95
CA THR A 8 -12.91 -11.44 -30.22
C THR A 8 -12.72 -9.94 -30.13
N ILE A 9 -11.80 -9.38 -30.93
CA ILE A 9 -11.68 -7.92 -31.09
C ILE A 9 -12.87 -7.44 -31.93
N VAL A 10 -13.77 -6.70 -31.30
CA VAL A 10 -14.94 -6.10 -31.94
C VAL A 10 -14.50 -4.79 -32.60
N PRO A 11 -14.65 -4.66 -33.94
CA PRO A 11 -14.33 -3.40 -34.61
C PRO A 11 -15.27 -2.29 -34.15
N MET A 12 -14.82 -1.04 -34.25
CA MET A 12 -15.63 0.12 -33.91
C MET A 12 -16.98 0.10 -34.63
N GLY A 13 -18.06 0.17 -33.85
CA GLY A 13 -19.40 0.31 -34.37
C GLY A 13 -19.60 1.63 -35.11
N LYS A 14 -20.64 1.70 -35.94
CA LYS A 14 -21.00 2.94 -36.63
C LYS A 14 -21.40 4.00 -35.60
N LEU A 15 -20.73 5.16 -35.64
CA LEU A 15 -21.03 6.28 -34.76
C LEU A 15 -22.44 6.80 -35.01
N ASN A 16 -23.16 7.07 -33.92
CA ASN A 16 -24.38 7.85 -34.02
C ASN A 16 -24.07 9.35 -34.21
N TYR A 17 -25.09 10.16 -34.51
CA TYR A 17 -24.93 11.59 -34.77
C TYR A 17 -24.24 12.33 -33.62
N GLN A 18 -24.63 12.06 -32.37
CA GLN A 18 -24.07 12.72 -31.19
C GLN A 18 -22.58 12.39 -30.99
N GLN A 19 -22.20 11.12 -31.17
CA GLN A 19 -20.81 10.68 -31.07
C GLN A 19 -19.95 11.29 -32.17
N HIS A 20 -20.49 11.38 -33.40
CA HIS A 20 -19.78 12.02 -34.50
C HIS A 20 -19.57 13.52 -34.25
N GLN A 21 -20.58 14.22 -33.74
CA GLN A 21 -20.45 15.62 -33.34
C GLN A 21 -19.43 15.79 -32.20
N SER A 22 -19.51 14.95 -31.17
CA SER A 22 -18.57 14.93 -30.04
C SER A 22 -17.12 14.78 -30.52
N PHE A 23 -16.86 13.88 -31.47
CA PHE A 23 -15.53 13.73 -32.08
C PHE A 23 -15.05 15.00 -32.80
N LEU A 24 -15.93 15.62 -33.61
CA LEU A 24 -15.57 16.80 -34.41
C LEU A 24 -15.26 18.02 -33.54
N ILE A 25 -16.06 18.26 -32.50
CA ILE A 25 -15.92 19.42 -31.62
C ILE A 25 -14.87 19.21 -30.52
N SER A 26 -14.40 17.98 -30.30
CA SER A 26 -13.45 17.70 -29.22
C SER A 26 -12.13 18.43 -29.45
N LYS A 27 -11.76 19.28 -28.48
CA LYS A 27 -10.50 20.02 -28.45
C LYS A 27 -9.40 19.32 -27.65
N VAL A 28 -9.76 18.28 -26.89
CA VAL A 28 -8.86 17.56 -25.99
C VAL A 28 -8.93 16.05 -26.24
N CYS A 29 -7.79 15.39 -26.09
CA CYS A 29 -7.71 13.94 -26.10
C CYS A 29 -8.36 13.37 -24.85
N HIS A 30 -9.29 12.43 -25.01
CA HIS A 30 -10.00 11.85 -23.87
C HIS A 30 -9.10 10.92 -23.02
N ILE A 31 -7.95 10.48 -23.53
CA ILE A 31 -7.00 9.60 -22.84
C ILE A 31 -6.07 10.41 -21.94
N CYS A 32 -5.21 11.25 -22.54
CA CYS A 32 -4.22 12.04 -21.79
C CYS A 32 -4.75 13.38 -21.28
N LYS A 33 -5.98 13.77 -21.68
CA LYS A 33 -6.63 15.04 -21.33
C LYS A 33 -5.94 16.30 -21.84
N GLN A 34 -4.90 16.16 -22.69
CA GLN A 34 -4.19 17.27 -23.31
C GLN A 34 -4.88 17.77 -24.60
N PRO A 35 -4.70 19.05 -24.98
CA PRO A 35 -5.26 19.60 -26.20
C PRO A 35 -4.69 18.93 -27.46
N PHE A 36 -5.46 19.00 -28.55
CA PHE A 36 -4.96 18.68 -29.88
C PHE A 36 -4.22 19.89 -30.45
N ASN A 37 -2.95 19.72 -30.80
CA ASN A 37 -2.22 20.73 -31.58
C ASN A 37 -2.57 20.61 -33.07
N ASN A 38 -2.35 21.68 -33.84
CA ASN A 38 -2.72 21.74 -35.26
C ASN A 38 -2.07 20.62 -36.10
N ASP A 39 -0.94 20.10 -35.66
CA ASP A 39 -0.11 19.14 -36.40
C ASP A 39 -0.39 17.68 -36.00
N GLN A 40 -1.25 17.47 -35.00
CA GLN A 40 -1.51 16.15 -34.43
C GLN A 40 -2.74 15.48 -35.05
N VAL A 41 -2.58 14.22 -35.47
CA VAL A 41 -3.68 13.42 -36.01
C VAL A 41 -4.64 13.02 -34.88
N ARG A 42 -5.90 13.48 -35.01
CA ARG A 42 -7.01 13.11 -34.14
C ARG A 42 -7.68 11.83 -34.64
N VAL A 43 -7.69 10.79 -33.81
CA VAL A 43 -8.26 9.48 -34.11
C VAL A 43 -9.45 9.17 -33.21
N ARG A 44 -10.24 8.16 -33.61
CA ARG A 44 -11.41 7.70 -32.87
C ARG A 44 -11.03 6.46 -32.07
N ASP A 45 -11.05 6.59 -30.74
CA ASP A 45 -10.83 5.47 -29.85
C ASP A 45 -12.15 4.74 -29.55
N HIS A 46 -12.05 3.43 -29.33
CA HIS A 46 -13.19 2.59 -29.02
C HIS A 46 -12.79 1.43 -28.11
N ASN A 47 -13.78 0.87 -27.43
CA ASN A 47 -13.60 -0.34 -26.65
C ASN A 47 -13.56 -1.56 -27.59
N HIS A 48 -12.46 -2.32 -27.58
CA HIS A 48 -12.29 -3.50 -28.44
C HIS A 48 -13.13 -4.72 -28.03
N GLN A 49 -13.79 -4.70 -26.88
CA GLN A 49 -14.72 -5.75 -26.44
C GLN A 49 -16.18 -5.43 -26.82
N THR A 50 -16.56 -4.15 -26.84
CA THR A 50 -17.95 -3.74 -27.12
C THR A 50 -18.13 -3.06 -28.47
N GLY A 51 -17.05 -2.65 -29.12
CA GLY A 51 -17.07 -1.80 -30.32
C GLY A 51 -17.51 -0.35 -30.06
N MET A 52 -17.79 0.02 -28.80
CA MET A 52 -18.35 1.32 -28.47
C MET A 52 -17.29 2.42 -28.51
N PHE A 53 -17.62 3.52 -29.18
CA PHE A 53 -16.79 4.72 -29.22
C PHE A 53 -16.59 5.31 -27.81
N ARG A 54 -15.33 5.56 -27.45
CA ARG A 54 -14.91 6.15 -26.17
C ARG A 54 -14.68 7.65 -26.27
N GLY A 55 -14.04 8.10 -27.36
CA GLY A 55 -13.76 9.52 -27.55
C GLY A 55 -12.73 9.82 -28.64
N ALA A 56 -12.48 11.11 -28.86
CA ALA A 56 -11.35 11.55 -29.67
C ALA A 56 -10.04 11.34 -28.90
N ALA A 57 -9.01 10.83 -29.56
CA ALA A 57 -7.69 10.61 -28.96
C ALA A 57 -6.57 11.07 -29.90
N HIS A 58 -5.39 11.36 -29.35
CA HIS A 58 -4.17 11.47 -30.16
C HIS A 58 -3.87 10.10 -30.76
N GLN A 59 -3.34 10.05 -31.98
CA GLN A 59 -2.92 8.80 -32.61
C GLN A 59 -1.96 7.99 -31.72
N THR A 60 -0.97 8.66 -31.13
CA THR A 60 0.01 8.04 -30.22
C THR A 60 -0.66 7.52 -28.94
N CYS A 61 -1.52 8.31 -28.31
CA CYS A 61 -2.28 7.85 -27.14
C CYS A 61 -3.12 6.62 -27.46
N ASN A 62 -3.84 6.62 -28.58
CA ASN A 62 -4.67 5.51 -29.01
C ASN A 62 -3.87 4.21 -29.24
N LEU A 63 -2.69 4.32 -29.87
CA LEU A 63 -1.81 3.17 -30.10
C LEU A 63 -1.24 2.60 -28.80
N ASN A 64 -0.99 3.47 -27.81
CA ASN A 64 -0.43 3.08 -26.52
C ASN A 64 -1.50 2.67 -25.49
N TYR A 65 -2.79 2.93 -25.78
CA TYR A 65 -3.89 2.59 -24.89
C TYR A 65 -4.20 1.09 -24.99
N LYS A 66 -3.71 0.33 -24.02
CA LYS A 66 -3.90 -1.12 -23.95
C LYS A 66 -5.07 -1.43 -23.04
N ASP A 67 -6.02 -2.21 -23.54
CA ASP A 67 -7.06 -2.79 -22.70
C ASP A 67 -6.42 -3.85 -21.78
N GLU A 68 -6.59 -3.70 -20.47
CA GLU A 68 -6.10 -4.69 -19.50
C GLU A 68 -7.15 -5.79 -19.32
N HIS A 69 -6.80 -7.03 -19.63
CA HIS A 69 -7.65 -8.22 -19.44
C HIS A 69 -7.36 -8.91 -18.10
N CYS A 70 -7.01 -8.12 -17.09
CA CYS A 70 -6.67 -8.63 -15.78
C CYS A 70 -7.83 -8.42 -14.80
N ILE A 71 -8.27 -9.50 -14.14
CA ILE A 71 -9.24 -9.44 -13.06
C ILE A 71 -8.46 -9.47 -11.74
N PRO A 72 -8.47 -8.39 -10.96
CA PRO A 72 -7.83 -8.36 -9.66
C PRO A 72 -8.66 -9.17 -8.66
N VAL A 73 -7.98 -9.98 -7.84
CA VAL A 73 -8.55 -10.75 -6.74
C VAL A 73 -7.89 -10.25 -5.47
N VAL A 74 -8.68 -9.62 -4.60
CA VAL A 74 -8.18 -8.95 -3.40
C VAL A 74 -8.27 -9.89 -2.21
N PHE A 75 -7.14 -10.08 -1.54
CA PHE A 75 -7.04 -10.77 -0.25
C PHE A 75 -6.50 -9.79 0.80
N HIS A 76 -6.82 -10.01 2.07
CA HIS A 76 -6.25 -9.21 3.15
C HIS A 76 -5.13 -9.99 3.85
N ASN A 77 -3.90 -9.49 3.78
CA ASN A 77 -2.69 -10.11 4.32
C ASN A 77 -2.35 -11.48 3.69
N MET A 78 -2.63 -11.60 2.39
CA MET A 78 -2.33 -12.78 1.58
C MET A 78 -0.86 -13.20 1.67
N SER A 79 0.05 -12.22 1.65
CA SER A 79 1.49 -12.46 1.66
C SER A 79 1.95 -13.15 2.94
N GLY A 80 1.22 -12.94 4.05
CA GLY A 80 1.54 -13.45 5.37
C GLY A 80 1.03 -14.86 5.63
N TYR A 81 -0.07 -15.25 5.00
CA TYR A 81 -0.79 -16.49 5.33
C TYR A 81 -1.10 -17.34 4.09
N ASP A 82 -1.90 -16.80 3.16
CA ASP A 82 -2.62 -17.62 2.17
C ASP A 82 -1.80 -18.00 0.94
N ALA A 83 -0.87 -17.12 0.53
CA ALA A 83 -0.20 -17.22 -0.76
C ALA A 83 0.47 -18.59 -0.98
N HIS A 84 1.15 -19.14 0.04
CA HIS A 84 1.93 -20.37 -0.07
C HIS A 84 1.09 -21.57 -0.56
N PHE A 85 -0.09 -21.79 0.04
CA PHE A 85 -0.88 -22.98 -0.28
C PHE A 85 -1.73 -22.75 -1.54
N ILE A 86 -2.21 -21.52 -1.76
CA ILE A 86 -2.96 -21.16 -2.96
C ILE A 86 -2.07 -21.34 -4.19
N ILE A 87 -0.86 -20.77 -4.21
CA ILE A 87 0.06 -20.88 -5.36
C ILE A 87 0.39 -22.35 -5.63
N LYS A 88 0.69 -23.13 -4.59
CA LYS A 88 1.00 -24.56 -4.73
C LYS A 88 -0.14 -25.31 -5.42
N LYS A 89 -1.40 -25.06 -5.03
CA LYS A 89 -2.56 -25.71 -5.64
C LYS A 89 -2.87 -25.17 -7.03
N LEU A 90 -2.76 -23.87 -7.26
CA LEU A 90 -3.01 -23.22 -8.55
C LEU A 90 -2.02 -23.63 -9.64
N THR A 91 -0.79 -23.96 -9.26
CA THR A 91 0.26 -24.43 -10.19
C THR A 91 0.11 -25.92 -10.52
N THR A 92 -0.44 -26.73 -9.61
CA THR A 92 -0.55 -28.19 -9.81
C THR A 92 -1.90 -28.66 -10.34
N LEU A 93 -3.01 -28.04 -9.92
CA LEU A 93 -4.36 -28.54 -10.20
C LEU A 93 -5.04 -27.88 -11.39
N PHE A 94 -4.56 -26.71 -11.80
CA PHE A 94 -5.20 -25.91 -12.85
C PHE A 94 -4.19 -25.61 -13.95
N GLU A 95 -4.58 -25.82 -15.21
CA GLU A 95 -3.77 -25.44 -16.36
C GLU A 95 -3.54 -23.92 -16.43
N GLY A 96 -2.53 -23.49 -17.19
CA GLY A 96 -2.20 -22.08 -17.41
C GLY A 96 -1.00 -21.61 -16.59
N ASN A 97 -0.29 -20.60 -17.12
CA ASN A 97 0.94 -20.09 -16.54
C ASN A 97 0.65 -19.27 -15.26
N VAL A 98 1.57 -19.34 -14.29
CA VAL A 98 1.58 -18.51 -13.09
C VAL A 98 2.81 -17.62 -13.12
N LYS A 99 2.60 -16.29 -13.12
CA LYS A 99 3.65 -15.31 -12.93
C LYS A 99 3.72 -14.93 -11.46
N LEU A 100 4.92 -14.96 -10.88
CA LEU A 100 5.15 -14.65 -9.46
C LEU A 100 5.90 -13.32 -9.33
N LEU A 101 5.58 -12.55 -8.30
CA LEU A 101 6.34 -11.40 -7.85
C LEU A 101 6.85 -11.65 -6.42
N PRO A 102 7.99 -12.35 -6.25
CA PRO A 102 8.51 -12.74 -4.95
C PRO A 102 9.23 -11.60 -4.23
N ILE A 103 9.15 -11.57 -2.90
CA ILE A 103 10.09 -10.81 -2.03
C ILE A 103 11.26 -11.70 -1.67
N ASN A 104 10.95 -12.92 -1.24
CA ASN A 104 11.91 -13.96 -0.93
C ASN A 104 11.28 -15.32 -1.27
N LYS A 105 11.91 -16.42 -0.86
CA LYS A 105 11.44 -17.78 -1.18
C LYS A 105 10.08 -18.13 -0.56
N GLU A 106 9.64 -17.41 0.47
CA GLU A 106 8.45 -17.72 1.27
C GLU A 106 7.33 -16.68 1.11
N LYS A 107 7.68 -15.41 0.89
CA LYS A 107 6.74 -14.30 0.78
C LYS A 107 6.69 -13.76 -0.64
N TYR A 108 5.47 -13.65 -1.16
CA TYR A 108 5.17 -13.11 -2.49
C TYR A 108 4.35 -11.82 -2.35
N ILE A 109 4.67 -10.78 -3.12
CA ILE A 109 3.85 -9.56 -3.20
C ILE A 109 2.54 -9.87 -3.91
N SER A 110 2.63 -10.61 -5.01
CA SER A 110 1.50 -10.93 -5.87
C SER A 110 1.84 -12.14 -6.73
N PHE A 111 0.80 -12.80 -7.21
CA PHE A 111 0.90 -13.78 -8.29
C PHE A 111 -0.26 -13.60 -9.25
N THR A 112 -0.02 -13.94 -10.51
CA THR A 112 -0.99 -13.81 -11.59
C THR A 112 -1.16 -15.15 -12.30
N LYS A 113 -2.39 -15.67 -12.35
CA LYS A 113 -2.74 -16.91 -13.05
C LYS A 113 -3.38 -16.56 -14.39
N SER A 114 -2.79 -17.02 -15.48
CA SER A 114 -3.42 -16.95 -16.81
C SER A 114 -4.47 -18.05 -16.95
N ILE A 115 -5.66 -17.69 -17.44
CA ILE A 115 -6.72 -18.64 -17.73
C ILE A 115 -6.44 -19.27 -19.10
N PRO A 116 -6.32 -20.61 -19.20
CA PRO A 116 -6.05 -21.31 -20.46
C PRO A 116 -6.98 -20.88 -21.58
N ASN A 117 -6.42 -20.75 -22.79
CA ASN A 117 -7.16 -20.44 -24.02
C ASN A 117 -7.93 -19.09 -23.99
N THR A 118 -7.54 -18.17 -23.10
CA THR A 118 -8.07 -16.81 -23.04
C THR A 118 -6.96 -15.79 -22.85
N ASN A 119 -7.25 -14.52 -23.14
CA ASN A 119 -6.37 -13.41 -22.78
C ASN A 119 -6.55 -12.93 -21.32
N ILE A 120 -7.33 -13.64 -20.51
CA ILE A 120 -7.67 -13.22 -19.14
C ILE A 120 -6.63 -13.73 -18.16
N SER A 121 -6.27 -12.87 -17.22
CA SER A 121 -5.47 -13.26 -16.07
C SER A 121 -6.12 -12.85 -14.76
N LEU A 122 -6.06 -13.72 -13.75
CA LEU A 122 -6.43 -13.40 -12.38
C LEU A 122 -5.18 -12.92 -11.64
N ARG A 123 -5.16 -11.67 -11.19
CA ARG A 123 -4.04 -11.11 -10.41
C ARG A 123 -4.44 -11.01 -8.95
N PHE A 124 -3.73 -11.74 -8.11
CA PHE A 124 -3.98 -11.77 -6.69
C PHE A 124 -3.19 -10.64 -6.02
N ILE A 125 -3.90 -9.71 -5.40
CA ILE A 125 -3.31 -8.56 -4.71
C ILE A 125 -3.64 -8.59 -3.22
N ASP A 126 -2.75 -8.00 -2.44
CA ASP A 126 -2.83 -8.00 -0.98
C ASP A 126 -3.21 -6.60 -0.49
N SER A 127 -4.44 -6.43 0.02
CA SER A 127 -4.94 -5.15 0.52
C SER A 127 -4.12 -4.62 1.69
N PHE A 128 -3.43 -5.48 2.46
CA PHE A 128 -2.55 -5.07 3.55
C PHE A 128 -1.31 -4.29 3.05
N ARG A 129 -0.92 -4.48 1.78
CA ARG A 129 0.14 -3.71 1.12
C ARG A 129 -0.28 -2.31 0.71
N PHE A 130 -1.57 -2.01 0.80
CA PHE A 130 -2.13 -0.67 0.59
C PHE A 130 -2.53 -0.03 1.92
N MET A 131 -3.16 -0.81 2.79
CA MET A 131 -3.71 -0.39 4.07
C MET A 131 -3.22 -1.33 5.16
N SER A 132 -2.06 -1.02 5.74
CA SER A 132 -1.35 -1.88 6.71
C SER A 132 -1.96 -1.84 8.11
N GLN A 133 -3.24 -2.18 8.23
CA GLN A 133 -3.99 -2.32 9.48
C GLN A 133 -4.87 -3.57 9.42
N SER A 134 -5.35 -4.03 10.58
CA SER A 134 -6.29 -5.16 10.62
C SER A 134 -7.61 -4.80 9.93
N LEU A 135 -8.25 -5.80 9.31
CA LEU A 135 -9.58 -5.65 8.72
C LEU A 135 -10.59 -5.06 9.71
N ASP A 136 -10.53 -5.47 10.98
CA ASP A 136 -11.38 -4.95 12.03
C ASP A 136 -11.24 -3.42 12.15
N ARG A 137 -10.01 -2.92 12.32
CA ARG A 137 -9.72 -1.48 12.40
C ARG A 137 -10.08 -0.73 11.13
N LEU A 138 -9.86 -1.33 9.96
CA LEU A 138 -10.23 -0.71 8.68
C LEU A 138 -11.75 -0.59 8.55
N SER A 139 -12.47 -1.65 8.90
CA SER A 139 -13.94 -1.67 8.85
C SER A 139 -14.56 -0.73 9.89
N SER A 140 -13.96 -0.57 11.07
CA SER A 140 -14.47 0.34 12.11
C SER A 140 -14.32 1.82 11.74
N ASN A 141 -13.39 2.15 10.83
CA ASN A 141 -13.20 3.51 10.34
C ASN A 141 -14.21 3.90 9.24
N LEU A 142 -14.97 2.94 8.69
CA LEU A 142 -16.01 3.22 7.71
C LEU A 142 -17.31 3.60 8.41
N LEU A 143 -17.98 4.60 7.85
CA LEU A 143 -19.36 4.95 8.18
C LEU A 143 -20.34 3.92 7.61
N ASP A 144 -21.54 3.83 8.20
CA ASP A 144 -22.57 2.88 7.79
C ASP A 144 -23.01 3.05 6.32
N ASP A 145 -23.01 4.27 5.80
CA ASP A 145 -23.34 4.58 4.39
C ASP A 145 -22.23 4.18 3.40
N GLN A 146 -21.01 3.95 3.90
CA GLN A 146 -19.90 3.42 3.12
C GLN A 146 -19.91 1.89 3.03
N LYS A 147 -20.65 1.19 3.90
CA LYS A 147 -20.77 -0.28 3.93
C LYS A 147 -21.87 -0.81 3.00
N LYS A 148 -21.86 -0.34 1.76
CA LYS A 148 -22.94 -0.56 0.77
C LYS A 148 -23.07 -2.04 0.39
N ILE A 149 -21.95 -2.74 0.24
CA ILE A 149 -21.92 -4.15 -0.14
C ILE A 149 -22.42 -4.99 1.02
N THR A 150 -21.91 -4.79 2.24
CA THR A 150 -22.40 -5.49 3.43
C THR A 150 -23.90 -5.28 3.60
N LYS A 151 -24.38 -4.04 3.46
CA LYS A 151 -25.81 -3.71 3.55
C LYS A 151 -26.65 -4.40 2.46
N PHE A 152 -26.14 -4.54 1.24
CA PHE A 152 -26.83 -5.24 0.15
C PHE A 152 -27.07 -6.73 0.44
N TYR A 153 -26.16 -7.37 1.19
CA TYR A 153 -26.27 -8.79 1.55
C TYR A 153 -27.04 -9.05 2.86
N CYS A 154 -27.51 -8.00 3.54
CA CYS A 154 -28.34 -8.10 4.73
C CYS A 154 -29.82 -7.86 4.37
N ASN A 155 -30.72 -8.66 4.95
CA ASN A 155 -32.16 -8.51 4.73
C ASN A 155 -32.79 -7.47 5.67
N THR A 156 -32.17 -7.25 6.83
CA THR A 156 -32.68 -6.36 7.87
C THR A 156 -31.59 -5.42 8.40
N GLU A 157 -32.02 -4.31 9.01
CA GLU A 157 -31.09 -3.37 9.67
C GLU A 157 -30.44 -4.00 10.92
N GLU A 158 -31.10 -4.97 11.55
CA GLU A 158 -30.53 -5.72 12.69
C GLU A 158 -29.39 -6.64 12.23
N GLU A 159 -29.59 -7.38 11.13
CA GLU A 159 -28.52 -8.17 10.50
C GLU A 159 -27.34 -7.26 10.13
N PHE A 160 -27.60 -6.12 9.50
CA PHE A 160 -26.55 -5.17 9.13
C PHE A 160 -25.75 -4.69 10.35
N ARG A 161 -26.41 -4.30 11.45
CA ARG A 161 -25.73 -3.87 12.69
C ARG A 161 -24.84 -4.96 13.27
N LEU A 162 -25.19 -6.23 13.08
CA LEU A 162 -24.38 -7.35 13.53
C LEU A 162 -23.17 -7.59 12.63
N LEU A 163 -23.34 -7.52 11.31
CA LEU A 163 -22.25 -7.78 10.34
C LEU A 163 -21.39 -6.55 10.03
N ASN A 164 -21.74 -5.38 10.57
CA ASN A 164 -21.02 -4.12 10.37
C ASN A 164 -19.61 -4.14 10.99
N LYS A 165 -19.35 -5.00 11.98
CA LYS A 165 -18.03 -5.18 12.59
C LYS A 165 -17.52 -6.60 12.36
N LYS A 166 -16.22 -6.80 12.60
CA LYS A 166 -15.62 -8.12 12.46
C LYS A 166 -16.28 -9.10 13.42
N GLY A 167 -16.60 -10.29 12.91
CA GLY A 167 -17.14 -11.38 13.72
C GLY A 167 -16.10 -11.95 14.70
N ILE A 168 -16.55 -12.90 15.52
CA ILE A 168 -15.70 -13.60 16.49
C ILE A 168 -15.76 -15.08 16.18
N PHE A 169 -14.60 -15.75 16.12
CA PHE A 169 -14.52 -17.17 15.81
C PHE A 169 -13.58 -17.90 16.77
N PRO A 170 -13.96 -19.09 17.29
CA PRO A 170 -13.14 -19.84 18.22
C PRO A 170 -12.11 -20.70 17.46
N TYR A 171 -11.03 -20.05 17.00
CA TYR A 171 -10.02 -20.66 16.12
C TYR A 171 -9.38 -21.92 16.68
N ASP A 172 -8.99 -21.89 17.96
CA ASP A 172 -8.32 -23.03 18.61
C ASP A 172 -9.28 -24.17 18.92
N TYR A 173 -10.57 -23.86 19.11
CA TYR A 173 -11.59 -24.89 19.32
C TYR A 173 -11.88 -25.67 18.05
N VAL A 174 -12.04 -25.01 16.89
CA VAL A 174 -12.46 -25.66 15.64
C VAL A 174 -11.25 -26.30 14.92
N ASP A 175 -10.77 -27.40 15.48
CA ASP A 175 -9.59 -28.16 15.01
C ASP A 175 -9.92 -29.32 14.05
N SER A 176 -11.21 -29.58 13.79
CA SER A 176 -11.66 -30.74 13.00
C SER A 176 -13.01 -30.51 12.33
N TRP A 177 -13.24 -31.18 11.20
CA TRP A 177 -14.49 -31.12 10.44
C TRP A 177 -15.72 -31.54 11.26
N ILE A 178 -15.55 -32.45 12.22
CA ILE A 178 -16.64 -32.94 13.06
C ILE A 178 -17.20 -31.81 13.95
N LYS A 179 -16.34 -30.91 14.43
CA LYS A 179 -16.77 -29.77 15.25
C LYS A 179 -17.68 -28.81 14.48
N LEU A 180 -17.57 -28.74 13.15
CA LEU A 180 -18.46 -27.92 12.32
C LEU A 180 -19.92 -28.42 12.37
N GLU A 181 -20.14 -29.70 12.67
CA GLU A 181 -21.48 -30.30 12.78
C GLU A 181 -22.11 -30.07 14.16
N GLU A 182 -21.38 -29.52 15.13
CA GLU A 182 -21.92 -29.24 16.46
C GLU A 182 -23.04 -28.19 16.38
N THR A 183 -24.17 -28.50 17.00
CA THR A 183 -25.41 -27.71 16.86
C THR A 183 -25.58 -26.62 17.92
N CYS A 184 -24.55 -26.38 18.72
CA CYS A 184 -24.54 -25.35 19.75
C CYS A 184 -23.31 -24.47 19.62
N LEU A 185 -23.46 -23.18 19.95
CA LEU A 185 -22.32 -22.29 20.08
C LEU A 185 -21.39 -22.81 21.20
N PRO A 186 -20.06 -22.86 20.98
CA PRO A 186 -19.09 -23.22 22.02
C PRO A 186 -19.20 -22.34 23.26
N ARG A 187 -18.72 -22.84 24.40
CA ARG A 187 -18.77 -22.07 25.65
C ARG A 187 -17.77 -20.93 25.59
N LYS A 188 -17.91 -19.95 26.47
CA LYS A 188 -17.02 -18.78 26.50
C LYS A 188 -15.54 -19.17 26.65
N GLU A 189 -15.26 -20.21 27.43
CA GLU A 189 -13.92 -20.73 27.68
C GLU A 189 -13.28 -21.33 26.41
N ASP A 190 -14.11 -21.83 25.49
CA ASP A 190 -13.65 -22.42 24.22
C ASP A 190 -13.22 -21.36 23.19
N PHE A 191 -13.44 -20.08 23.46
CA PHE A 191 -12.97 -18.96 22.64
C PHE A 191 -11.58 -18.43 23.05
N TYR A 192 -10.90 -19.11 23.97
CA TYR A 192 -9.55 -18.73 24.38
C TYR A 192 -8.57 -18.78 23.20
N SER A 193 -7.78 -17.72 23.05
CA SER A 193 -6.78 -17.57 21.97
C SER A 193 -5.40 -17.95 22.50
N GLN A 194 -4.86 -19.08 22.04
CA GLN A 194 -3.49 -19.51 22.37
C GLN A 194 -2.44 -18.55 21.79
N LEU A 195 -2.74 -17.91 20.66
CA LEU A 195 -1.83 -16.97 20.01
C LEU A 195 -1.59 -15.71 20.85
N ASN A 196 -2.65 -15.21 21.49
CA ASN A 196 -2.61 -13.97 22.27
C ASN A 196 -2.57 -14.23 23.79
N ASP A 197 -2.68 -15.48 24.22
CA ASP A 197 -2.80 -15.89 25.63
C ASP A 197 -3.91 -15.11 26.36
N GLU A 198 -5.09 -15.05 25.74
CA GLU A 198 -6.20 -14.22 26.24
C GLU A 198 -7.57 -14.92 26.12
N ASN A 199 -8.44 -14.62 27.08
CA ASN A 199 -9.85 -15.00 27.03
C ASN A 199 -10.65 -13.94 26.27
N ILE A 200 -11.72 -14.38 25.61
CA ILE A 200 -12.69 -13.48 25.00
C ILE A 200 -13.38 -12.58 26.06
N SER A 201 -13.69 -11.34 25.68
CA SER A 201 -14.48 -10.43 26.51
C SER A 201 -15.94 -10.90 26.67
N ASP A 202 -16.63 -10.46 27.73
CA ASP A 202 -18.06 -10.74 27.89
C ASP A 202 -18.91 -10.12 26.76
N GLU A 203 -18.51 -8.94 26.30
CA GLU A 203 -19.19 -8.18 25.25
C GLU A 203 -19.08 -8.88 23.90
N ASP A 204 -17.90 -9.41 23.58
CA ASP A 204 -17.65 -10.17 22.36
C ASP A 204 -18.41 -11.50 22.39
N TYR A 205 -18.37 -12.24 23.49
CA TYR A 205 -19.13 -13.47 23.59
C TYR A 205 -20.64 -13.23 23.49
N ALA A 206 -21.16 -12.18 24.13
CA ALA A 206 -22.56 -11.77 24.00
C ALA A 206 -22.92 -11.42 22.55
N HIS A 207 -22.00 -10.80 21.81
CA HIS A 207 -22.18 -10.52 20.38
C HIS A 207 -22.27 -11.81 19.55
N ALA A 208 -21.37 -12.78 19.77
CA ALA A 208 -21.41 -14.09 19.09
C ALA A 208 -22.73 -14.84 19.36
N VAL A 209 -23.21 -14.82 20.60
CA VAL A 209 -24.52 -15.38 20.99
C VAL A 209 -25.66 -14.67 20.24
N ASN A 210 -25.59 -13.35 20.07
CA ASN A 210 -26.62 -12.61 19.35
C ASN A 210 -26.63 -12.94 17.85
N VAL A 211 -25.45 -13.02 17.22
CA VAL A 211 -25.30 -13.44 15.82
C VAL A 211 -25.89 -14.83 15.61
N TRP A 212 -25.54 -15.79 16.46
CA TRP A 212 -26.07 -17.15 16.38
C TRP A 212 -27.60 -17.19 16.38
N LYS A 213 -28.23 -16.39 17.26
CA LYS A 213 -29.69 -16.32 17.41
C LYS A 213 -30.38 -15.62 16.24
N VAL A 214 -29.92 -14.42 15.87
CA VAL A 214 -30.57 -13.59 14.84
C VAL A 214 -30.51 -14.24 13.47
N PHE A 215 -29.38 -14.87 13.13
CA PHE A 215 -29.22 -15.57 11.85
C PHE A 215 -29.77 -17.00 11.85
N GLY A 216 -30.31 -17.47 12.98
CA GLY A 216 -30.90 -18.81 13.09
C GLY A 216 -29.91 -19.94 12.79
N ILE A 217 -28.65 -19.77 13.21
CA ILE A 217 -27.55 -20.68 12.93
C ILE A 217 -27.79 -22.05 13.56
N ARG A 218 -27.61 -23.11 12.77
CA ARG A 218 -27.91 -24.49 13.18
C ARG A 218 -26.69 -25.24 13.67
N ASN A 219 -25.52 -24.93 13.15
CA ASN A 219 -24.27 -25.57 13.51
C ASN A 219 -23.06 -24.63 13.35
N ILE A 220 -21.90 -25.03 13.86
CA ILE A 220 -20.67 -24.24 13.79
C ILE A 220 -20.21 -24.02 12.33
N GLY A 221 -20.52 -24.95 11.42
CA GLY A 221 -20.26 -24.80 9.98
C GLY A 221 -20.95 -23.58 9.38
N GLU A 222 -22.27 -23.45 9.58
CA GLU A 222 -23.04 -22.28 9.15
C GLU A 222 -22.53 -20.99 9.81
N TYR A 223 -22.12 -21.05 11.09
CA TYR A 223 -21.49 -19.92 11.77
C TYR A 223 -20.17 -19.50 11.11
N SER A 224 -19.34 -20.48 10.72
CA SER A 224 -18.07 -20.27 10.02
C SER A 224 -18.27 -19.66 8.63
N ASP A 225 -19.26 -20.15 7.88
CA ASP A 225 -19.59 -19.58 6.57
C ASP A 225 -20.06 -18.13 6.68
N LEU A 226 -20.89 -17.82 7.68
CA LEU A 226 -21.31 -16.44 7.96
C LEU A 226 -20.11 -15.57 8.36
N TYR A 227 -19.24 -16.08 9.24
CA TYR A 227 -18.01 -15.40 9.66
C TYR A 227 -17.12 -15.03 8.47
N LEU A 228 -16.80 -16.01 7.62
CA LEU A 228 -15.97 -15.80 6.43
C LEU A 228 -16.63 -14.87 5.43
N LYS A 229 -17.95 -15.01 5.21
CA LYS A 229 -18.71 -14.11 4.35
C LYS A 229 -18.63 -12.68 4.86
N THR A 230 -18.80 -12.45 6.16
CA THR A 230 -18.68 -11.11 6.76
C THR A 230 -17.30 -10.52 6.53
N ASP A 231 -16.21 -11.27 6.74
CA ASP A 231 -14.85 -10.78 6.47
C ASP A 231 -14.67 -10.38 4.99
N VAL A 232 -15.21 -11.15 4.04
CA VAL A 232 -15.17 -10.82 2.60
C VAL A 232 -15.98 -9.57 2.28
N LEU A 233 -17.19 -9.43 2.84
CA LEU A 233 -18.05 -8.27 2.61
C LEU A 233 -17.43 -6.98 3.16
N LEU A 234 -16.89 -7.05 4.39
CA LEU A 234 -16.19 -5.92 5.00
C LEU A 234 -14.93 -5.54 4.22
N LEU A 235 -14.15 -6.51 3.75
CA LEU A 235 -12.99 -6.24 2.89
C LEU A 235 -13.41 -5.56 1.59
N ALA A 236 -14.51 -6.00 0.98
CA ALA A 236 -15.04 -5.39 -0.24
C ALA A 236 -15.43 -3.93 0.00
N ASP A 237 -16.17 -3.63 1.08
CA ASP A 237 -16.54 -2.24 1.43
C ASP A 237 -15.31 -1.36 1.72
N VAL A 238 -14.34 -1.89 2.46
CA VAL A 238 -13.06 -1.20 2.76
C VAL A 238 -12.32 -0.88 1.47
N PHE A 239 -12.15 -1.87 0.59
CA PHE A 239 -11.37 -1.67 -0.61
C PHE A 239 -12.10 -0.83 -1.67
N GLU A 240 -13.42 -0.96 -1.82
CA GLU A 240 -14.20 -0.07 -2.69
C GLU A 240 -14.18 1.38 -2.20
N THR A 241 -14.28 1.62 -0.89
CA THR A 241 -14.15 2.98 -0.34
C THR A 241 -12.75 3.56 -0.60
N PHE A 242 -11.71 2.74 -0.47
CA PHE A 242 -10.35 3.11 -0.82
C PHE A 242 -10.22 3.44 -2.32
N ARG A 243 -10.80 2.62 -3.20
CA ARG A 243 -10.85 2.88 -4.65
C ARG A 243 -11.57 4.18 -4.99
N GLU A 244 -12.75 4.42 -4.43
CA GLU A 244 -13.50 5.67 -4.61
C GLU A 244 -12.65 6.88 -4.20
N THR A 245 -11.94 6.78 -3.07
CA THR A 245 -11.06 7.84 -2.56
C THR A 245 -9.86 8.09 -3.48
N CYS A 246 -9.18 7.04 -3.96
CA CYS A 246 -8.05 7.15 -4.88
C CYS A 246 -8.47 7.69 -6.24
N LEU A 247 -9.62 7.26 -6.77
CA LEU A 247 -10.17 7.78 -8.03
C LEU A 247 -10.53 9.26 -7.91
N LYS A 248 -11.12 9.68 -6.79
CA LYS A 248 -11.46 11.08 -6.55
C LYS A 248 -10.22 11.97 -6.39
N THR A 249 -9.20 11.48 -5.68
CA THR A 249 -8.01 12.27 -5.31
C THR A 249 -6.94 12.27 -6.40
N TYR A 250 -6.62 11.08 -6.93
CA TYR A 250 -5.50 10.87 -7.85
C TYR A 250 -5.95 10.53 -9.27
N THR A 251 -7.24 10.23 -9.48
CA THR A 251 -7.77 9.69 -10.74
C THR A 251 -7.04 8.43 -11.19
N LEU A 252 -6.62 7.62 -10.21
CA LEU A 252 -5.95 6.33 -10.37
C LEU A 252 -6.74 5.29 -9.58
N ASP A 253 -6.93 4.11 -10.16
CA ASP A 253 -7.59 2.99 -9.49
C ASP A 253 -6.52 2.07 -8.86
N PRO A 254 -6.53 1.87 -7.54
CA PRO A 254 -5.53 1.06 -6.85
C PRO A 254 -5.52 -0.41 -7.30
N LEU A 255 -6.59 -0.91 -7.94
CA LEU A 255 -6.62 -2.27 -8.49
C LEU A 255 -5.61 -2.54 -9.61
N HIS A 256 -5.08 -1.49 -10.25
CA HIS A 256 -4.02 -1.62 -11.26
C HIS A 256 -2.60 -1.67 -10.66
N TYR A 257 -2.49 -1.59 -9.33
CA TYR A 257 -1.21 -1.57 -8.63
C TYR A 257 -1.04 -2.83 -7.77
N TYR A 258 0.21 -3.09 -7.39
CA TYR A 258 0.51 -4.18 -6.46
C TYR A 258 0.57 -3.71 -5.00
N THR A 259 0.95 -2.45 -4.76
CA THR A 259 1.21 -1.90 -3.43
C THR A 259 0.96 -0.38 -3.39
N ALA A 260 0.79 0.19 -2.18
CA ALA A 260 0.66 1.63 -2.01
C ALA A 260 1.85 2.44 -2.58
N PRO A 261 3.14 2.06 -2.38
CA PRO A 261 4.26 2.80 -2.96
C PRO A 261 4.17 3.00 -4.47
N GLY A 262 3.78 1.97 -5.22
CA GLY A 262 3.60 2.08 -6.68
C GLY A 262 2.47 3.04 -7.05
N LEU A 263 1.33 2.95 -6.35
CA LEU A 263 0.21 3.89 -6.52
C LEU A 263 0.63 5.33 -6.22
N THR A 264 1.33 5.56 -5.10
CA THR A 264 1.75 6.90 -4.69
C THR A 264 2.80 7.50 -5.61
N PHE A 265 3.68 6.66 -6.17
CA PHE A 265 4.69 7.10 -7.13
C PHE A 265 4.04 7.61 -8.42
N ASP A 266 3.11 6.83 -8.99
CA ASP A 266 2.38 7.25 -10.20
C ASP A 266 1.45 8.43 -9.91
N ALA A 267 0.85 8.50 -8.73
CA ALA A 267 0.09 9.67 -8.29
C ALA A 267 0.97 10.92 -8.27
N MET A 268 2.19 10.83 -7.71
CA MET A 268 3.15 11.94 -7.69
C MET A 268 3.53 12.38 -9.10
N LEU A 269 3.89 11.45 -9.99
CA LEU A 269 4.24 11.77 -11.38
C LEU A 269 3.08 12.45 -12.11
N LYS A 270 1.86 11.94 -11.93
CA LYS A 270 0.66 12.48 -12.56
C LYS A 270 0.26 13.86 -12.03
N THR A 271 0.41 14.09 -10.73
CA THR A 271 0.06 15.38 -10.11
C THR A 271 1.09 16.46 -10.46
N THR A 272 2.38 16.13 -10.47
CA THR A 272 3.46 17.10 -10.72
C THR A 272 3.77 17.28 -12.20
N ASN A 273 3.47 16.28 -13.04
CA ASN A 273 3.93 16.17 -14.43
C ASN A 273 5.47 16.27 -14.56
N ILE A 274 6.21 15.92 -13.50
CA ILE A 274 7.67 15.88 -13.51
C ILE A 274 8.16 14.75 -14.43
N SER A 275 9.26 14.97 -15.12
CA SER A 275 10.00 13.93 -15.82
C SER A 275 11.28 13.65 -15.05
N LEU A 276 11.39 12.45 -14.47
CA LEU A 276 12.59 12.03 -13.76
C LEU A 276 13.56 11.38 -14.74
N GLU A 277 14.80 11.85 -14.76
CA GLU A 277 15.89 11.21 -15.47
C GLU A 277 16.36 9.97 -14.70
N LEU A 278 16.61 8.87 -15.41
CA LEU A 278 17.21 7.68 -14.85
C LEU A 278 18.72 7.77 -14.97
N LEU A 279 19.44 7.46 -13.89
CA LEU A 279 20.88 7.25 -13.94
C LEU A 279 21.16 6.02 -14.81
N THR A 280 21.93 6.23 -15.89
CA THR A 280 22.33 5.17 -16.84
C THR A 280 23.78 4.73 -16.67
N ASP A 281 24.59 5.56 -16.01
CA ASP A 281 25.96 5.26 -15.63
C ASP A 281 26.00 4.49 -14.30
N ILE A 282 26.63 3.32 -14.31
CA ILE A 282 26.75 2.45 -13.13
C ILE A 282 27.58 3.11 -12.02
N ASP A 283 28.58 3.92 -12.38
CA ASP A 283 29.45 4.57 -11.40
C ASP A 283 28.68 5.67 -10.67
N MET A 284 27.80 6.41 -11.35
CA MET A 284 26.89 7.36 -10.71
C MET A 284 25.88 6.67 -9.79
N VAL A 285 25.31 5.54 -10.22
CA VAL A 285 24.39 4.75 -9.38
C VAL A 285 25.11 4.29 -8.11
N MET A 286 26.29 3.69 -8.25
CA MET A 286 27.06 3.22 -7.11
C MET A 286 27.47 4.37 -6.18
N PHE A 287 27.86 5.51 -6.73
CA PHE A 287 28.20 6.71 -5.98
C PHE A 287 27.02 7.20 -5.12
N VAL A 288 25.83 7.34 -5.72
CA VAL A 288 24.62 7.76 -5.01
C VAL A 288 24.20 6.71 -3.98
N GLU A 289 24.16 5.42 -4.34
CA GLU A 289 23.79 4.33 -3.42
C GLU A 289 24.70 4.26 -2.19
N GLN A 290 26.01 4.48 -2.37
CA GLN A 290 26.97 4.53 -1.26
C GLN A 290 26.74 5.74 -0.34
N GLY A 291 26.13 6.82 -0.86
CA GLY A 291 25.76 8.01 -0.10
C GLY A 291 24.43 7.89 0.67
N ILE A 292 23.56 6.95 0.32
CA ILE A 292 22.25 6.81 0.98
C ILE A 292 22.43 6.43 2.46
N ARG A 293 21.77 7.18 3.34
CA ARG A 293 21.69 6.92 4.79
C ARG A 293 20.24 6.78 5.22
N GLY A 294 20.00 5.93 6.21
CA GLY A 294 18.69 5.80 6.85
C GLY A 294 18.42 6.94 7.85
N GLY A 295 17.30 6.83 8.57
CA GLY A 295 17.00 7.74 9.67
C GLY A 295 18.06 7.67 10.77
N VAL A 296 18.44 8.83 11.30
CA VAL A 296 19.39 8.91 12.41
C VAL A 296 18.74 8.34 13.67
N SER A 297 19.34 7.30 14.22
CA SER A 297 18.93 6.70 15.50
C SER A 297 20.12 6.71 16.45
N GLN A 298 19.92 7.27 17.65
CA GLN A 298 20.98 7.42 18.63
C GLN A 298 20.56 6.84 19.98
N CYS A 299 21.42 6.02 20.56
CA CYS A 299 21.32 5.59 21.95
C CYS A 299 22.35 6.34 22.80
N SER A 300 21.89 7.25 23.65
CA SER A 300 22.75 7.98 24.58
C SER A 300 22.81 7.29 25.96
N ASN A 301 23.97 7.35 26.63
CA ASN A 301 24.15 6.81 27.98
C ASN A 301 23.66 7.77 29.09
N ARG A 302 23.19 8.97 28.73
CA ARG A 302 22.77 9.99 29.69
C ARG A 302 21.36 9.68 30.18
N TYR A 303 21.21 9.53 31.50
CA TYR A 303 19.92 9.31 32.15
C TYR A 303 19.35 10.64 32.63
N ALA A 304 18.15 11.00 32.15
CA ALA A 304 17.37 12.12 32.66
C ALA A 304 16.09 11.59 33.30
N LYS A 305 15.75 12.13 34.48
CA LYS A 305 14.52 11.80 35.21
C LYS A 305 13.77 13.08 35.53
N ALA A 306 12.48 13.10 35.19
CA ALA A 306 11.59 14.19 35.58
C ALA A 306 11.39 14.23 37.10
N ASN A 307 11.36 15.44 37.67
CA ASN A 307 11.04 15.72 39.05
C ASN A 307 10.01 16.87 39.07
N ASN A 308 8.73 16.56 38.94
CA ASN A 308 7.71 17.60 38.93
C ASN A 308 6.40 17.11 39.55
N LYS A 309 5.53 18.08 39.87
CA LYS A 309 4.27 17.88 40.59
C LYS A 309 3.26 16.93 39.92
N TYR A 310 3.44 16.57 38.66
CA TYR A 310 2.55 15.65 37.93
C TYR A 310 2.96 14.18 38.05
N MET A 311 4.12 13.91 38.65
CA MET A 311 4.59 12.55 38.93
C MET A 311 3.73 11.90 40.03
N LYS A 312 3.13 10.74 39.75
CA LYS A 312 2.26 10.04 40.72
C LYS A 312 3.02 9.58 41.98
N ASN A 313 4.28 9.20 41.86
CA ASN A 313 5.16 8.78 42.95
C ASN A 313 6.60 9.27 42.68
N GLY A 314 7.39 9.51 43.72
CA GLY A 314 8.85 9.73 43.60
C GLY A 314 9.29 11.16 43.30
N ILE A 315 8.53 12.18 43.75
CA ILE A 315 8.95 13.58 43.76
C ILE A 315 9.96 13.77 44.90
N ASP A 316 11.11 14.34 44.57
CA ASP A 316 12.13 14.72 45.54
C ASP A 316 12.02 16.22 45.79
N SER A 317 11.45 16.60 46.94
CA SER A 317 11.26 18.00 47.34
C SER A 317 12.57 18.74 47.64
N THR A 318 13.69 18.02 47.72
CA THR A 318 15.02 18.62 47.92
C THR A 318 15.69 19.02 46.60
N LYS A 319 15.12 18.62 45.46
CA LYS A 319 15.65 18.91 44.12
C LYS A 319 14.75 19.87 43.36
N ASP A 320 15.36 20.59 42.44
CA ASP A 320 14.65 21.48 41.53
C ASP A 320 13.64 20.73 40.67
N SER A 321 12.61 21.47 40.21
CA SER A 321 11.60 20.88 39.36
C SER A 321 12.13 20.69 37.93
N THR A 322 12.09 19.45 37.44
CA THR A 322 12.52 19.09 36.09
C THR A 322 11.38 18.45 35.30
N TYR A 323 11.30 18.80 34.02
CA TYR A 323 10.33 18.30 33.06
C TYR A 323 11.08 17.68 31.88
N LEU A 324 10.51 16.62 31.30
CA LEU A 324 10.99 16.04 30.07
C LEU A 324 10.06 16.49 28.95
N MET A 325 10.65 16.89 27.83
CA MET A 325 9.94 17.36 26.65
C MET A 325 10.23 16.42 25.50
N TYR A 326 9.18 15.99 24.83
CA TYR A 326 9.25 15.14 23.64
C TYR A 326 8.78 15.96 22.45
N PHE A 327 9.60 16.00 21.40
CA PHE A 327 9.27 16.63 20.13
C PHE A 327 9.14 15.55 19.08
N ASP A 328 8.08 15.64 18.29
CA ASP A 328 7.85 14.80 17.13
C ASP A 328 7.60 15.70 15.93
N VAL A 329 8.35 15.47 14.85
CA VAL A 329 8.23 16.27 13.64
C VAL A 329 7.14 15.65 12.77
N ASN A 330 6.02 16.35 12.64
CA ASN A 330 4.92 15.94 11.78
C ASN A 330 5.39 15.77 10.32
N ASN A 331 5.29 14.55 9.79
CA ASN A 331 5.62 14.23 8.40
C ASN A 331 7.04 14.68 7.97
N LEU A 332 8.05 14.30 8.75
CA LEU A 332 9.46 14.65 8.52
C LEU A 332 9.90 14.47 7.05
N TYR A 333 9.68 13.28 6.48
CA TYR A 333 10.07 13.01 5.09
C TYR A 333 9.25 13.78 4.08
N GLY A 334 7.95 14.02 4.30
CA GLY A 334 7.15 14.85 3.40
C GLY A 334 7.61 16.31 3.39
N ALA A 335 8.05 16.84 4.54
CA ALA A 335 8.65 18.17 4.62
C ALA A 335 9.99 18.24 3.85
N ALA A 336 10.83 17.21 3.98
CA ALA A 336 12.08 17.09 3.22
C ALA A 336 11.82 16.95 1.71
N MET A 337 10.81 16.16 1.32
CA MET A 337 10.38 16.00 -0.08
C MET A 337 9.74 17.25 -0.69
N SER A 338 9.43 18.25 0.13
CA SER A 338 8.93 19.55 -0.33
C SER A 338 10.07 20.56 -0.60
N GLN A 339 11.31 20.18 -0.34
CA GLN A 339 12.49 20.99 -0.68
C GLN A 339 12.91 20.77 -2.14
N TYR A 340 13.87 21.57 -2.63
CA TYR A 340 14.48 21.35 -3.94
C TYR A 340 15.25 20.03 -3.94
N LEU A 341 14.91 19.13 -4.87
CA LEU A 341 15.48 17.80 -4.99
C LEU A 341 16.01 17.57 -6.41
N PRO A 342 17.09 16.78 -6.57
CA PRO A 342 17.62 16.46 -7.89
C PRO A 342 16.65 15.55 -8.66
N TYR A 343 16.42 15.86 -9.94
CA TYR A 343 15.50 15.09 -10.79
C TYR A 343 16.04 14.83 -12.20
N GLY A 344 17.15 15.46 -12.62
CA GLY A 344 17.78 15.24 -13.92
C GLY A 344 18.99 16.15 -14.19
N ASN A 345 19.52 16.01 -15.41
CA ASN A 345 20.80 16.52 -15.90
C ASN A 345 21.98 16.06 -15.04
N PHE A 346 22.08 14.76 -14.79
CA PHE A 346 23.13 14.20 -13.96
C PHE A 346 24.45 14.11 -14.75
N GLU A 347 25.50 14.77 -14.25
CA GLU A 347 26.83 14.74 -14.84
C GLU A 347 27.93 14.68 -13.78
N PHE A 348 29.02 13.96 -14.07
CA PHE A 348 30.23 14.06 -13.27
C PHE A 348 31.00 15.33 -13.65
N MET A 349 31.45 16.07 -12.64
CA MET A 349 32.28 17.26 -12.82
C MET A 349 33.74 16.94 -12.52
N GLU A 350 34.63 17.11 -13.49
CA GLU A 350 36.07 16.92 -13.30
C GLU A 350 36.75 18.14 -12.66
N ASN A 351 36.24 19.34 -12.93
CA ASN A 351 36.79 20.60 -12.42
C ASN A 351 35.70 21.35 -11.64
N PHE A 352 35.91 21.53 -10.33
CA PHE A 352 34.99 22.24 -9.46
C PHE A 352 35.73 23.13 -8.46
N ASP A 353 35.11 24.23 -8.06
CA ASP A 353 35.57 25.05 -6.93
C ASP A 353 34.71 24.73 -5.70
N VAL A 354 35.34 24.19 -4.65
CA VAL A 354 34.67 23.89 -3.37
C VAL A 354 34.01 25.14 -2.79
N LYS A 355 34.58 26.34 -3.00
CA LYS A 355 33.96 27.58 -2.52
C LYS A 355 32.67 27.91 -3.27
N GLU A 356 32.59 27.60 -4.55
CA GLU A 356 31.37 27.80 -5.32
C GLU A 356 30.27 26.86 -4.81
N ILE A 357 30.60 25.57 -4.63
CA ILE A 357 29.68 24.57 -4.08
C ILE A 357 29.15 25.01 -2.70
N LEU A 358 30.04 25.39 -1.77
CA LEU A 358 29.65 25.79 -0.42
C LEU A 358 28.85 27.10 -0.35
N ASN A 359 28.98 27.97 -1.35
CA ASN A 359 28.23 29.23 -1.43
C ASN A 359 26.95 29.10 -2.27
N THR A 360 26.67 27.94 -2.86
CA THR A 360 25.46 27.71 -3.64
C THR A 360 24.26 27.60 -2.70
N PRO A 361 23.17 28.36 -2.93
CA PRO A 361 21.95 28.26 -2.13
C PRO A 361 21.25 26.90 -2.28
N ASP A 362 20.57 26.44 -1.22
CA ASP A 362 19.82 25.18 -1.22
C ASP A 362 18.67 25.14 -2.24
N ASP A 363 18.16 26.30 -2.67
CA ASP A 363 17.09 26.46 -3.65
C ASP A 363 17.60 26.79 -5.07
N PHE A 364 18.90 26.66 -5.30
CA PHE A 364 19.49 26.88 -6.61
C PHE A 364 19.08 25.78 -7.60
N PHE A 365 19.10 26.12 -8.89
CA PHE A 365 18.67 25.20 -9.95
C PHE A 365 19.67 24.07 -10.20
N VAL A 366 20.92 24.22 -9.77
CA VAL A 366 21.96 23.18 -9.79
C VAL A 366 22.27 22.77 -8.36
N GLY A 367 22.17 21.48 -8.08
CA GLY A 367 22.62 20.88 -6.82
C GLY A 367 23.92 20.09 -7.02
N TYR A 368 24.64 19.86 -5.93
CA TYR A 368 25.89 19.10 -5.93
C TYR A 368 25.80 17.91 -4.97
N ILE A 369 26.33 16.76 -5.40
CA ILE A 369 26.59 15.62 -4.53
C ILE A 369 28.11 15.43 -4.53
N VAL A 370 28.74 15.51 -3.35
CA VAL A 370 30.19 15.51 -3.21
C VAL A 370 30.67 14.34 -2.37
N GLU A 371 31.73 13.70 -2.83
CA GLU A 371 32.58 12.83 -2.00
C GLU A 371 33.82 13.64 -1.63
N CYS A 372 34.13 13.70 -0.32
CA CYS A 372 35.22 14.52 0.17
C CYS A 372 35.82 13.94 1.45
N ASP A 373 37.09 14.27 1.67
CA ASP A 373 37.77 14.01 2.94
C ASP A 373 37.43 15.12 3.94
N LEU A 374 37.04 14.72 5.15
CA LEU A 374 36.70 15.63 6.24
C LEU A 374 37.80 15.63 7.31
N THR A 375 38.32 16.81 7.64
CA THR A 375 39.14 16.97 8.86
C THR A 375 38.22 17.31 10.02
N TYR A 376 38.09 16.39 10.99
CA TYR A 376 37.26 16.60 12.18
C TYR A 376 38.09 16.97 13.42
N PRO A 377 38.12 18.25 13.85
CA PRO A 377 39.04 18.72 14.88
C PRO A 377 38.81 18.06 16.25
N ILE A 378 39.90 17.62 16.90
CA ILE A 378 39.88 16.89 18.17
C ILE A 378 39.12 17.64 19.28
N GLN A 379 39.24 18.96 19.32
CA GLN A 379 38.54 19.79 20.31
C GLN A 379 37.01 19.70 20.25
N LEU A 380 36.44 19.26 19.11
CA LEU A 380 34.99 19.10 18.94
C LEU A 380 34.49 17.70 19.31
N HIS A 381 35.38 16.71 19.49
CA HIS A 381 34.98 15.30 19.68
C HIS A 381 34.13 15.12 20.93
N ASN A 382 34.53 15.75 22.04
CA ASN A 382 33.76 15.71 23.29
C ASN A 382 32.44 16.48 23.19
N LEU A 383 32.38 17.52 22.36
CA LEU A 383 31.18 18.34 22.19
C LEU A 383 30.12 17.61 21.37
N HIS A 384 30.52 16.91 20.31
CA HIS A 384 29.60 16.15 19.44
C HIS A 384 29.57 14.65 19.79
N SER A 385 30.06 14.24 20.97
CA SER A 385 30.00 12.83 21.39
C SER A 385 28.58 12.28 21.41
N ASP A 386 27.61 13.16 21.66
CA ASP A 386 26.19 12.81 21.65
C ASP A 386 25.60 12.85 20.24
N LEU A 387 26.20 13.47 19.24
CA LEU A 387 25.66 13.40 17.87
C LEU A 387 26.80 13.64 16.89
N PRO A 388 27.60 12.61 16.57
CA PRO A 388 28.73 12.77 15.68
C PRO A 388 28.25 13.20 14.29
N LEU A 389 29.02 14.08 13.67
CA LEU A 389 28.75 14.56 12.32
C LEU A 389 29.38 13.61 11.30
N ALA A 390 28.70 13.43 10.16
CA ALA A 390 29.15 12.58 9.05
C ALA A 390 29.49 11.12 9.47
N PRO A 391 28.53 10.37 10.07
CA PRO A 391 28.76 8.99 10.47
C PRO A 391 29.05 8.07 9.27
N GLU A 392 30.00 7.16 9.43
CA GLU A 392 30.42 6.22 8.38
C GLU A 392 29.63 4.90 8.47
N HIS A 393 29.35 4.29 7.32
CA HIS A 393 28.84 2.92 7.25
C HIS A 393 29.98 1.91 7.48
N MET A 394 30.24 1.59 8.75
CA MET A 394 31.28 0.63 9.12
C MET A 394 30.75 -0.51 10.00
N VAL A 395 31.45 -1.63 9.99
CA VAL A 395 31.24 -2.71 10.95
C VAL A 395 32.19 -2.45 12.13
N PRO A 396 31.69 -2.28 13.37
CA PRO A 396 32.54 -2.08 14.52
C PRO A 396 33.51 -3.24 14.70
N PRO A 397 34.75 -3.00 15.18
CA PRO A 397 35.75 -4.03 15.38
C PRO A 397 35.29 -5.23 16.24
N THR A 398 34.27 -5.04 17.09
CA THR A 398 33.72 -6.05 18.00
C THR A 398 32.28 -6.47 17.67
N SER A 399 31.73 -6.03 16.54
CA SER A 399 30.35 -6.35 16.16
C SER A 399 30.20 -7.83 15.82
N LYS A 400 29.18 -8.47 16.40
CA LYS A 400 28.76 -9.83 16.03
C LYS A 400 27.97 -9.85 14.70
N THR A 401 27.64 -8.68 14.17
CA THR A 401 26.81 -8.51 12.98
C THR A 401 27.69 -8.11 11.79
N LYS A 402 27.56 -8.82 10.67
CA LYS A 402 28.24 -8.48 9.40
C LYS A 402 27.63 -7.26 8.68
N LEU A 403 26.55 -6.70 9.22
CA LEU A 403 25.89 -5.52 8.66
C LEU A 403 26.69 -4.27 9.04
N LYS A 404 27.02 -3.46 8.04
CA LYS A 404 27.53 -2.10 8.26
C LYS A 404 26.40 -1.30 8.87
N ASN A 405 26.61 -0.70 10.05
CA ASN A 405 25.65 0.25 10.63
C ASN A 405 26.28 1.66 10.58
N CYS A 406 25.45 2.69 10.65
CA CYS A 406 25.94 4.05 10.91
C CYS A 406 26.50 4.10 12.33
N TYR A 407 27.75 4.54 12.48
CA TYR A 407 28.35 4.85 13.78
C TYR A 407 28.76 6.31 13.85
#